data_AF-A0A6L2ZZT0-F1
#
_entry.id   AF-A0A6L2ZZT0-F1
#
_cell.length_a   1.000
_cell.length_b   1.000
_cell.length_c   1.000
_cell.angle_alpha   90.00
_cell.angle_beta   90.00
_cell.angle_gamma   90.00
#
_symmetry.space_group_name_H-M   'P 1'
#
loop_
_entity.id
_entity.type
_entity.pdbx_description
1 polymer ?
#
loop_
_entity_poly.entity_id
_entity_poly.type
_entity_poly.pdbx_seq_one_letter_code
_entity_poly.pdbx_strand_id
1 'polypeptide(L)'
;MLGGRDPNRSRPGLRFLRFRTPDSRLRAKYDAAQTTPENRRHWANADHLSANAAGNADVRRILRSRARYEVANNSYAKGIVLTLANYVVGTGPRLQMLTDDPEANRIIEKEFSRWAKVTGLS
;
A
#
# COMPACT_ATOMS: atom_id res chain seq x y z
N MET A 1 -19.79 65.52 63.69
CA MET A 1 -21.06 65.51 62.92
C MET A 1 -20.85 64.74 61.63
N LEU A 2 -21.79 63.85 61.31
CA LEU A 2 -21.69 62.75 60.36
C LEU A 2 -21.77 63.24 58.90
N GLY A 3 -20.74 62.98 58.10
CA GLY A 3 -20.78 63.11 56.64
C GLY A 3 -21.17 61.77 56.01
N GLY A 4 -22.38 61.73 55.44
CA GLY A 4 -23.00 60.52 54.86
C GLY A 4 -22.24 59.94 53.67
N ARG A 5 -22.29 58.61 53.54
CA ARG A 5 -21.84 57.87 52.34
C ARG A 5 -22.86 58.09 51.22
N ASP A 6 -22.41 58.64 50.09
CA ASP A 6 -23.19 58.68 48.85
C ASP A 6 -23.33 57.26 48.25
N PRO A 7 -24.55 56.75 48.01
CA PRO A 7 -24.77 55.40 47.48
C PRO A 7 -24.63 55.31 45.95
N ASN A 8 -24.32 56.40 45.24
CA ASN A 8 -24.44 56.47 43.78
C ASN A 8 -23.11 56.70 43.05
N ARG A 9 -22.11 55.84 43.30
CA ARG A 9 -20.87 55.82 42.50
C ARG A 9 -20.93 54.68 41.47
N SER A 10 -21.60 54.93 40.36
CA SER A 10 -21.62 54.03 39.20
C SER A 10 -20.20 53.77 38.68
N ARG A 11 -19.78 52.50 38.69
CA ARG A 11 -18.49 52.05 38.13
C ARG A 11 -18.52 52.18 36.60
N PRO A 12 -17.47 52.68 35.93
CA PRO A 12 -17.44 52.72 34.48
C PRO A 12 -17.43 51.29 33.92
N GLY A 13 -18.38 50.98 33.05
CA GLY A 13 -18.48 49.68 32.40
C GLY A 13 -17.32 49.43 31.44
N LEU A 14 -16.61 48.32 31.62
CA LEU A 14 -15.59 47.86 30.69
C LEU A 14 -16.24 47.54 29.33
N ARG A 15 -15.94 48.34 28.32
CA ARG A 15 -16.31 48.06 26.92
C ARG A 15 -15.43 46.92 26.41
N PHE A 16 -16.00 45.72 26.31
CA PHE A 16 -15.42 44.65 25.51
C PHE A 16 -15.52 45.01 24.03
N LEU A 17 -14.38 45.30 23.41
CA LEU A 17 -14.27 45.32 21.95
C LEU A 17 -14.54 43.89 21.45
N ARG A 18 -15.72 43.68 20.85
CA ARG A 18 -16.01 42.43 20.14
C ARG A 18 -15.12 42.37 18.90
N PHE A 19 -14.09 41.54 18.94
CA PHE A 19 -13.41 41.11 17.74
C PHE A 19 -14.39 40.27 16.91
N ARG A 20 -14.79 40.80 15.76
CA ARG A 20 -15.53 40.03 14.76
C ARG A 20 -14.53 39.05 14.16
N THR A 21 -14.58 37.78 14.57
CA THR A 21 -13.91 36.72 13.83
C THR A 21 -14.48 36.73 12.41
N PRO A 22 -13.64 36.84 11.35
CA PRO A 22 -14.12 36.65 10.00
C PRO A 22 -14.69 35.23 9.92
N ASP A 23 -15.94 35.10 9.49
CA ASP A 23 -16.53 33.82 9.10
C ASP A 23 -15.92 33.41 7.75
N SER A 24 -14.61 33.14 7.75
CA SER A 24 -13.94 32.53 6.61
C SER A 24 -14.14 31.03 6.74
N ARG A 25 -15.18 30.53 6.05
CA ARG A 25 -15.32 29.09 5.82
C ARG A 25 -14.03 28.58 5.19
N LEU A 26 -13.26 27.80 5.96
CA LEU A 26 -12.03 27.18 5.50
C LEU A 26 -12.36 26.26 4.31
N ARG A 27 -11.97 26.67 3.11
CA ARG A 27 -12.04 25.84 1.91
C ARG A 27 -10.76 25.02 1.79
N ALA A 28 -10.62 24.03 2.64
CA ALA A 28 -9.55 23.03 2.51
C ALA A 28 -9.95 21.98 1.47
N LYS A 29 -9.00 21.59 0.62
CA LYS A 29 -9.10 20.46 -0.31
C LYS A 29 -7.88 19.57 -0.12
N TYR A 30 -8.01 18.28 -0.40
CA TYR A 30 -6.87 17.38 -0.45
C TYR A 30 -6.08 17.63 -1.73
N ASP A 31 -4.82 18.04 -1.59
CA ASP A 31 -3.94 18.32 -2.73
C ASP A 31 -3.80 17.11 -3.67
N ALA A 32 -3.63 15.91 -3.09
CA ALA A 32 -3.54 14.66 -3.83
C ALA A 32 -4.81 14.30 -4.62
N ALA A 33 -5.97 14.84 -4.25
CA ALA A 33 -7.25 14.62 -4.95
C ALA A 33 -7.53 15.69 -6.02
N GLN A 34 -6.66 16.70 -6.16
CA GLN A 34 -6.79 17.71 -7.20
C GLN A 34 -6.09 17.25 -8.49
N THR A 35 -6.70 17.51 -9.64
CA THR A 35 -6.05 17.33 -10.94
C THR A 35 -5.70 18.70 -11.50
N THR A 36 -4.41 19.03 -11.50
CA THR A 36 -3.84 20.26 -12.06
C THR A 36 -3.09 19.94 -13.36
N PRO A 37 -2.79 20.94 -14.21
CA PRO A 37 -1.98 20.73 -15.41
C PRO A 37 -0.61 20.07 -15.12
N GLU A 38 -0.01 20.40 -13.98
CA GLU A 38 1.31 19.91 -13.55
C GLU A 38 1.23 18.44 -13.11
N ASN A 39 0.18 18.05 -12.37
CA ASN A 39 0.06 16.71 -11.81
C ASN A 39 -0.73 15.73 -12.70
N ARG A 40 -1.37 16.20 -13.79
CA ARG A 40 -2.17 15.35 -14.68
C ARG A 40 -1.39 14.15 -15.22
N ARG A 41 -0.12 14.34 -15.61
CA ARG A 41 0.73 13.25 -16.10
C ARG A 41 1.11 12.26 -14.99
N HIS A 42 1.28 12.76 -13.77
CA HIS A 42 1.62 11.94 -12.62
C HIS A 42 0.47 10.98 -12.26
N TRP A 43 -0.76 11.48 -12.28
CA TRP A 43 -1.96 10.69 -11.97
C TRP A 43 -2.62 10.01 -13.17
N ALA A 44 -2.02 10.07 -14.37
CA ALA A 44 -2.64 9.59 -15.61
C ALA A 44 -3.01 8.09 -15.58
N ASN A 45 -2.27 7.29 -14.81
CA ASN A 45 -2.49 5.86 -14.65
C ASN A 45 -3.20 5.49 -13.33
N ALA A 46 -3.69 6.47 -12.59
CA ALA A 46 -4.47 6.19 -11.39
C ALA A 46 -5.84 5.63 -11.79
N ASP A 47 -6.19 4.47 -11.26
CA ASP A 47 -7.49 3.84 -11.45
C ASP A 47 -8.15 3.54 -10.10
N HIS A 48 -9.40 3.07 -10.16
CA HIS A 48 -10.15 2.64 -8.98
C HIS A 48 -10.27 1.12 -8.91
N LEU A 49 -9.35 0.39 -9.55
CA LEU A 49 -9.36 -1.06 -9.56
C LEU A 49 -8.75 -1.61 -8.28
N SER A 50 -9.29 -2.71 -7.79
CA SER A 50 -8.58 -3.53 -6.81
C SER A 50 -7.34 -4.16 -7.47
N ALA A 51 -6.34 -4.54 -6.66
CA ALA A 51 -5.13 -5.18 -7.15
C ALA A 51 -5.42 -6.42 -8.03
N ASN A 52 -6.45 -7.20 -7.69
CA ASN A 52 -6.86 -8.37 -8.46
C ASN A 52 -7.50 -8.00 -9.80
N ALA A 53 -8.31 -6.93 -9.85
CA ALA A 53 -8.95 -6.47 -11.08
C ALA A 53 -7.95 -5.84 -12.05
N ALA A 54 -7.04 -4.99 -11.54
CA ALA A 54 -5.94 -4.42 -12.32
C ALA A 54 -5.00 -5.52 -12.85
N GLY A 55 -4.72 -6.52 -12.02
CA GLY A 55 -3.88 -7.66 -12.36
C GLY A 55 -4.62 -8.82 -13.02
N ASN A 56 -5.61 -8.60 -13.88
CA ASN A 56 -6.38 -9.69 -14.50
C ASN A 56 -5.53 -10.65 -15.38
N ALA A 57 -6.13 -11.73 -15.87
CA ALA A 57 -5.42 -12.79 -16.60
C ALA A 57 -4.67 -12.28 -17.83
N ASP A 58 -5.27 -11.39 -18.62
CA ASP A 58 -4.66 -10.83 -19.83
C ASP A 58 -3.52 -9.87 -19.52
N VAL A 59 -3.70 -8.99 -18.53
CA VAL A 59 -2.64 -8.08 -18.08
C VAL A 59 -1.42 -8.89 -17.61
N ARG A 60 -1.63 -9.93 -16.78
CA ARG A 60 -0.55 -10.81 -16.33
C ARG A 60 0.13 -11.55 -17.48
N ARG A 61 -0.62 -11.99 -18.48
CA ARG A 61 -0.06 -12.64 -19.68
C ARG A 61 0.87 -11.70 -20.43
N ILE A 62 0.44 -10.45 -20.65
CA ILE A 62 1.24 -9.42 -21.33
C ILE A 62 2.51 -9.11 -20.51
N LEU A 63 2.37 -8.85 -19.21
CA LEU A 63 3.51 -8.53 -18.34
C LEU A 63 4.55 -9.66 -18.32
N ARG A 64 4.11 -10.92 -18.19
CA ARG A 64 5.04 -12.08 -18.24
C ARG A 64 5.75 -12.19 -19.58
N SER A 65 5.03 -11.99 -20.69
CA SER A 65 5.63 -12.06 -22.03
C SER A 65 6.70 -10.99 -22.21
N ARG A 66 6.40 -9.75 -21.82
CA ARG A 66 7.33 -8.62 -21.94
C ARG A 66 8.52 -8.75 -20.99
N ALA A 67 8.27 -9.10 -19.73
CA ALA A 67 9.33 -9.31 -18.74
C ALA A 67 10.33 -10.39 -19.17
N ARG A 68 9.86 -11.52 -19.74
CA ARG A 68 10.74 -12.55 -20.28
C ARG A 68 11.63 -12.03 -21.41
N TYR A 69 11.05 -11.26 -22.32
CA TYR A 69 11.80 -10.66 -23.42
C TYR A 69 12.87 -9.69 -22.89
N GLU A 70 12.52 -8.78 -21.99
CA GLU A 70 13.47 -7.81 -21.42
C GLU A 70 14.62 -8.50 -20.65
N VAL A 71 14.30 -9.50 -19.82
CA VAL A 71 15.30 -10.25 -19.05
C VAL A 71 16.22 -11.06 -19.98
N ALA A 72 15.71 -11.60 -21.09
CA ALA A 72 16.54 -12.33 -22.04
C ALA A 72 17.52 -11.42 -22.80
N ASN A 73 17.14 -10.16 -23.06
CA ASN A 73 17.93 -9.22 -23.84
C ASN A 73 18.84 -8.30 -23.00
N ASN A 74 18.67 -8.29 -21.67
CA ASN A 74 19.48 -7.48 -20.76
C ASN A 74 20.19 -8.35 -19.72
N SER A 75 21.51 -8.53 -19.88
CA SER A 75 22.34 -9.36 -19.00
C SER A 75 22.37 -8.87 -17.55
N TYR A 76 22.26 -7.57 -17.31
CA TYR A 76 22.17 -6.99 -15.97
C TYR A 76 20.84 -7.35 -15.30
N ALA A 77 19.73 -7.19 -16.03
CA ALA A 77 18.40 -7.59 -15.55
C ALA A 77 18.37 -9.11 -15.26
N LYS A 78 18.97 -9.93 -16.13
CA LYS A 78 19.11 -11.38 -15.91
C LYS A 78 19.84 -11.70 -14.61
N GLY A 79 20.97 -11.05 -14.34
CA GLY A 79 21.74 -11.24 -13.10
C GLY A 79 20.93 -10.92 -11.84
N ILE A 80 20.22 -9.78 -11.84
CA ILE A 80 19.36 -9.37 -10.73
C ILE A 80 18.20 -10.36 -10.52
N VAL A 81 17.50 -10.72 -11.59
CA VAL A 81 16.34 -11.62 -11.52
C VAL A 81 16.76 -13.00 -11.02
N LEU A 82 17.88 -13.55 -11.49
CA LEU A 82 18.38 -14.85 -11.00
C LEU A 82 18.74 -14.80 -9.52
N THR A 83 19.39 -13.72 -9.09
CA THR A 83 19.71 -13.50 -7.67
C THR A 83 18.43 -13.52 -6.82
N LEU A 84 17.43 -12.72 -7.18
CA LEU A 84 16.16 -12.68 -6.47
C LEU A 84 15.41 -14.01 -6.51
N ALA A 85 15.37 -14.68 -7.67
CA ALA A 85 14.72 -15.97 -7.80
C ALA A 85 15.35 -17.03 -6.90
N ASN A 86 16.70 -17.05 -6.82
CA ASN A 86 17.43 -17.98 -5.96
C ASN A 86 17.17 -17.72 -4.46
N TYR A 87 17.04 -16.45 -4.05
CA TYR A 87 16.78 -16.13 -2.64
C TYR A 87 15.31 -16.26 -2.23
N VAL A 88 14.37 -15.93 -3.11
CA VAL A 88 12.94 -15.91 -2.78
C VAL A 88 12.26 -17.24 -3.06
N VAL A 89 12.58 -17.89 -4.19
CA VAL A 89 11.95 -19.16 -4.59
C VAL A 89 12.82 -20.35 -4.20
N GLY A 90 14.15 -20.23 -4.31
CA GLY A 90 15.08 -21.29 -3.96
C GLY A 90 15.02 -22.49 -4.90
N THR A 91 15.27 -23.69 -4.36
CA THR A 91 15.42 -24.94 -5.13
C THR A 91 14.10 -25.70 -5.38
N GLY A 92 12.95 -25.06 -5.16
CA GLY A 92 11.63 -25.63 -5.43
C GLY A 92 10.79 -25.94 -4.19
N PRO A 93 9.53 -26.40 -4.39
CA PRO A 93 8.60 -26.64 -3.30
C PRO A 93 9.07 -27.79 -2.40
N ARG A 94 9.06 -27.55 -1.08
CA ARG A 94 9.30 -28.57 -0.06
C ARG A 94 7.98 -28.97 0.59
N LEU A 95 7.56 -30.21 0.36
CA LEU A 95 6.40 -30.79 1.02
C LEU A 95 6.79 -31.28 2.42
N GLN A 96 6.01 -30.90 3.42
CA GLN A 96 6.08 -31.44 4.77
C GLN A 96 4.66 -31.83 5.19
N MET A 97 4.44 -33.12 5.43
CA MET A 97 3.16 -33.66 5.85
C MET A 97 3.08 -33.65 7.38
N LEU A 98 1.98 -33.10 7.91
CA LEU A 98 1.78 -32.87 9.35
C LEU A 98 0.54 -33.58 9.89
N THR A 99 0.19 -34.74 9.32
CA THR A 99 -0.94 -35.55 9.81
C THR A 99 -0.50 -36.46 10.96
N ASP A 100 -1.46 -36.98 11.72
CA ASP A 100 -1.20 -37.89 12.86
C ASP A 100 -0.73 -39.29 12.44
N ASP A 101 -0.71 -39.62 11.13
CA ASP A 101 -0.21 -40.88 10.58
C ASP A 101 1.20 -40.70 9.98
N PRO A 102 2.27 -41.13 10.69
CA PRO A 102 3.63 -40.96 10.22
C PRO A 102 3.97 -41.83 9.01
N GLU A 103 3.27 -42.95 8.80
CA GLU A 103 3.52 -43.83 7.66
C GLU A 103 2.96 -43.22 6.38
N ALA A 104 1.71 -42.76 6.42
CA ALA A 104 1.09 -42.05 5.30
C ALA A 104 1.90 -40.79 4.92
N ASN A 105 2.35 -40.01 5.91
CA ASN A 105 3.21 -38.83 5.68
C ASN A 105 4.47 -39.21 4.88
N ARG A 106 5.20 -40.25 5.31
CA ARG A 106 6.42 -40.70 4.63
C ARG A 106 6.18 -41.17 3.21
N ILE A 107 5.09 -41.90 2.97
CA ILE A 107 4.74 -42.40 1.63
C ILE A 107 4.46 -41.21 0.71
N ILE A 108 3.63 -40.26 1.14
CA ILE A 108 3.26 -39.09 0.35
C ILE A 108 4.49 -38.23 0.04
N GLU A 109 5.33 -37.94 1.03
CA GLU A 109 6.55 -37.15 0.84
C GLU A 109 7.53 -37.82 -0.14
N LYS A 110 7.66 -39.15 -0.06
CA LYS A 110 8.50 -39.94 -0.96
C LYS A 110 8.00 -39.89 -2.40
N GLU A 111 6.70 -40.11 -2.60
CA GLU A 111 6.09 -40.09 -3.94
C GLU A 111 6.09 -38.68 -4.54
N PHE A 112 5.82 -37.65 -3.72
CA PHE A 112 5.95 -36.25 -4.14
C PHE A 112 7.39 -35.93 -4.57
N SER A 113 8.39 -36.35 -3.79
CA SER A 113 9.80 -36.15 -4.12
C SER A 113 10.19 -36.85 -5.42
N ARG A 114 9.67 -38.05 -5.67
CA ARG A 114 9.88 -38.78 -6.93
C ARG A 114 9.26 -38.03 -8.11
N TRP A 115 8.02 -37.59 -7.97
CA TRP A 115 7.32 -36.82 -8.99
C TRP A 115 8.04 -35.50 -9.30
N ALA A 116 8.42 -34.73 -8.27
CA ALA A 116 9.08 -33.44 -8.41
C ALA A 116 10.40 -33.54 -9.20
N LYS A 117 11.19 -34.60 -8.97
CA LYS A 117 12.42 -34.87 -9.76
C LYS A 117 12.12 -35.11 -11.23
N VAL A 118 11.09 -35.91 -11.54
CA VAL A 118 10.73 -36.25 -12.93
C VAL A 118 10.18 -35.03 -13.68
N THR A 119 9.51 -34.12 -12.99
CA THR A 119 8.94 -32.91 -13.61
C THR A 119 9.88 -31.69 -13.61
N GLY A 120 11.09 -31.81 -13.04
CA GLY A 120 12.04 -30.70 -12.93
C GLY A 120 11.65 -29.62 -11.92
N LEU A 121 10.90 -30.00 -10.88
CA LEU A 121 10.52 -29.12 -9.76
C LEU A 121 11.49 -29.20 -8.57
N SER A 122 12.43 -30.15 -8.57
CA SER A 122 13.47 -30.31 -7.54
C SER A 122 14.83 -30.58 -8.15
#